data_AF-T1BBJ0-F1
#
_entry.id   AF-T1BBJ0-F1
#
_cell.length_a   1.000
_cell.length_b   1.000
_cell.length_c   1.000
_cell.angle_alpha   90.00
_cell.angle_beta   90.00
_cell.angle_gamma   90.00
#
_symmetry.space_group_name_H-M   'P 1'
#
loop_
_entity.id
_entity.type
_entity.pdbx_description
1 polymer ?
#
loop_
_entity_poly.entity_id
_entity_poly.type
_entity_poly.pdbx_seq_one_letter_code
_entity_poly.pdbx_strand_id
1 'polypeptide(L)'
;FGGVPPLLGFFAKLLVLQAAIEAHMLWLAIVGAVAAIISLFYYLRVVKVMYFDKPADDSTLSISSDASLRWVLSLNALALLVLGVLWGPLLDWCMRAFVG
;
A
#
# COMPACT_ATOMS: atom_id res chain seq x y z
N PHE A 1 -1.84 1.61 -2.94
CA PHE A 1 -0.60 1.81 -2.17
C PHE A 1 -0.23 3.30 -2.05
N GLY A 2 -1.12 4.12 -1.48
CA GLY A 2 -0.72 5.43 -0.95
C GLY A 2 0.26 5.17 0.18
N GLY A 3 1.40 5.85 0.20
CA GLY A 3 2.47 5.66 1.18
C GLY A 3 2.05 6.10 2.59
N VAL A 4 1.05 5.45 3.16
CA VAL A 4 0.56 5.69 4.51
C VAL A 4 1.56 5.00 5.44
N PRO A 5 2.25 5.73 6.34
CA PRO A 5 3.39 5.24 7.12
C PRO A 5 3.23 3.86 7.79
N PRO A 6 2.06 3.47 8.35
CA PRO A 6 1.89 2.13 8.93
C PRO A 6 1.76 0.97 7.93
N LEU A 7 1.68 1.22 6.62
CA LEU A 7 1.48 0.17 5.62
C LEU A 7 2.80 -0.31 5.03
N LEU A 8 2.93 -1.62 4.84
CA LEU A 8 4.12 -2.28 4.26
C LEU A 8 4.61 -1.61 2.96
N GLY A 9 3.67 -1.19 2.11
CA GLY A 9 3.98 -0.57 0.82
C GLY A 9 4.69 0.79 0.91
N PHE A 10 4.65 1.48 2.07
CA PHE A 10 5.44 2.70 2.30
C PHE A 10 6.92 2.36 2.51
N PHE A 11 7.21 1.43 3.43
CA PHE A 11 8.58 1.01 3.75
C PHE A 11 9.29 0.41 2.53
N ALA A 12 8.60 -0.43 1.75
CA ALA A 12 9.15 -0.99 0.52
C ALA A 12 9.60 0.09 -0.48
N LYS A 13 8.77 1.12 -0.71
CA LYS A 13 9.13 2.24 -1.60
C LYS A 13 10.28 3.08 -1.03
N LEU A 14 10.28 3.32 0.29
CA LEU A 14 11.33 4.10 0.94
C LEU A 14 12.69 3.43 0.79
N LEU A 15 12.77 2.10 0.98
CA LEU A 15 13.99 1.33 0.77
C LEU A 15 14.48 1.39 -0.69
N VAL A 16 13.58 1.30 -1.67
CA VAL A 16 13.94 1.42 -3.09
C VAL A 16 14.47 2.82 -3.44
N LEU A 17 13.83 3.87 -2.91
CA LEU A 17 14.30 5.24 -3.11
C LEU A 17 15.65 5.48 -2.43
N GLN A 18 15.84 4.95 -1.23
CA GLN A 18 17.12 5.01 -0.52
C GLN A 18 18.22 4.32 -1.32
N ALA A 19 17.98 3.09 -1.80
CA ALA A 19 18.93 2.37 -2.63
C ALA A 19 19.28 3.12 -3.93
N ALA A 20 18.31 3.80 -4.56
CA ALA A 20 18.56 4.63 -5.75
C ALA A 20 19.44 5.86 -5.44
N ILE A 21 19.28 6.47 -4.27
CA ILE A 21 20.12 7.59 -3.82
C ILE A 21 21.54 7.10 -3.52
N GLU A 22 21.68 5.97 -2.82
CA GLU A 22 22.97 5.33 -2.52
C GLU A 22 23.72 4.91 -3.79
N ALA A 23 22.99 4.52 -4.84
CA ALA A 23 23.54 4.24 -6.17
C ALA A 23 23.86 5.49 -7.01
N HIS A 24 23.80 6.70 -6.43
CA HIS A 24 23.97 8.00 -7.13
C HIS A 24 22.96 8.26 -8.27
N MET A 25 21.85 7.53 -8.32
CA MET A 25 20.81 7.66 -9.34
C MET A 25 19.72 8.67 -8.92
N LEU A 26 20.12 9.91 -8.62
CA LEU A 26 19.22 10.95 -8.12
C LEU A 26 18.01 11.20 -9.04
N TRP A 27 18.21 11.13 -10.35
CA TRP A 27 17.12 11.27 -11.32
C TRP A 27 16.01 10.23 -11.12
N LEU A 28 16.36 8.97 -10.91
CA LEU A 28 15.38 7.91 -10.65
C LEU A 28 14.67 8.10 -9.31
N ALA A 29 15.41 8.52 -8.28
CA ALA A 29 14.83 8.79 -6.97
C ALA A 29 13.76 9.90 -7.05
N ILE A 30 14.04 10.98 -7.81
CA ILE A 30 13.09 12.07 -8.04
C ILE A 30 11.85 11.59 -8.79
N VAL A 31 12.03 10.87 -9.90
CA VAL A 31 10.91 10.32 -10.69
C VAL A 31 10.05 9.40 -9.85
N GLY A 32 10.67 8.51 -9.06
CA GLY A 32 9.97 7.60 -8.14
C GLY A 32 9.20 8.35 -7.05
N ALA A 33 9.78 9.39 -6.46
CA ALA A 33 9.12 10.22 -5.47
C ALA A 33 7.90 10.95 -6.05
N VAL A 34 8.02 11.54 -7.23
CA VAL A 34 6.91 12.20 -7.93
C VAL A 34 5.79 11.20 -8.25
N ALA A 35 6.12 10.02 -8.77
CA ALA A 35 5.14 8.97 -9.03
C ALA A 35 4.41 8.53 -7.74
N ALA A 36 5.10 8.48 -6.60
CA ALA A 36 4.51 8.19 -5.31
C ALA A 36 3.54 9.28 -4.84
N ILE A 37 3.87 10.56 -5.04
CA ILE A 37 3.00 11.71 -4.72
C ILE A 37 1.74 11.71 -5.59
N ILE A 38 1.90 11.52 -6.90
CA ILE A 38 0.78 11.42 -7.85
C ILE A 38 -0.16 10.29 -7.41
N SER A 39 0.40 9.11 -7.12
CA SER A 39 -0.38 7.97 -6.62
C SER A 39 -1.13 8.32 -5.34
N LEU A 40 -0.46 8.94 -4.37
CA LEU A 40 -1.08 9.32 -3.09
C LEU A 40 -2.27 10.26 -3.29
N PHE A 41 -2.15 11.26 -4.17
CA PHE A 41 -3.25 12.16 -4.51
C PHE A 41 -4.47 11.40 -5.04
N TYR A 42 -4.28 10.49 -6.01
CA TYR A 42 -5.37 9.68 -6.54
C TYR A 42 -6.03 8.80 -5.47
N TYR A 43 -5.24 8.16 -4.60
CA TYR A 43 -5.79 7.33 -3.52
C TYR A 43 -6.57 8.16 -2.49
N LEU A 44 -6.06 9.32 -2.09
CA LEU A 44 -6.76 10.20 -1.16
C LEU A 44 -8.08 10.70 -1.73
N ARG A 45 -8.13 11.00 -3.03
CA ARG A 45 -9.37 11.39 -3.71
C ARG A 45 -10.42 10.28 -3.62
N VAL A 46 -10.04 9.02 -3.83
CA VAL A 46 -10.96 7.87 -3.71
C VAL A 46 -11.47 7.73 -2.27
N VAL A 47 -10.59 7.79 -1.28
CA VAL A 47 -10.98 7.73 0.14
C VAL A 47 -11.92 8.89 0.48
N LYS A 48 -11.63 10.09 -0.01
CA LYS A 48 -12.46 11.27 0.19
C LYS A 48 -13.86 11.07 -0.37
N VAL A 49 -13.99 10.54 -1.59
CA VAL A 49 -15.31 10.23 -2.18
C VAL A 49 -16.03 9.14 -1.38
N MET A 50 -15.31 8.11 -0.92
CA MET A 50 -15.90 6.99 -0.19
C MET A 50 -16.47 7.36 1.19
N TYR A 51 -15.82 8.28 1.91
CA TYR A 51 -16.19 8.63 3.29
C TYR A 51 -16.90 9.97 3.45
N PHE A 52 -16.67 10.94 2.55
CA PHE A 52 -17.16 12.32 2.73
C PHE A 52 -18.17 12.79 1.69
N ASP A 53 -18.24 12.14 0.52
CA ASP A 53 -19.20 12.53 -0.51
C ASP A 53 -20.52 11.76 -0.31
N LYS A 54 -21.65 12.42 -0.61
CA LYS A 54 -22.96 11.78 -0.51
C LYS A 54 -23.12 10.72 -1.62
N PRO A 55 -23.81 9.60 -1.35
CA PRO A 55 -24.17 8.65 -2.37
C PRO A 55 -24.91 9.35 -3.50
N ALA A 56 -24.56 9.03 -4.75
CA ALA A 56 -25.27 9.53 -5.93
C ALA A 56 -26.62 8.84 -6.14
N ASP A 57 -26.82 7.68 -5.50
CA ASP A 57 -28.02 6.86 -5.55
C ASP A 57 -28.30 6.31 -4.15
N ASP A 58 -29.58 6.34 -3.73
CA ASP A 58 -30.05 5.85 -2.42
C ASP A 58 -30.38 4.34 -2.46
N SER A 59 -30.09 3.66 -3.58
CA SER A 59 -30.27 2.23 -3.68
C SER A 59 -29.44 1.50 -2.61
N THR A 60 -30.09 0.62 -1.86
CA THR A 60 -29.41 -0.22 -0.87
C THR A 60 -28.44 -1.14 -1.62
N LEU A 61 -27.14 -0.89 -1.48
CA LEU A 61 -26.11 -1.80 -1.97
C LEU A 61 -26.36 -3.17 -1.35
N SER A 62 -26.71 -4.17 -2.16
CA SER A 62 -26.76 -5.56 -1.71
C SER A 62 -25.33 -6.00 -1.43
N ILE A 63 -24.98 -6.13 -0.15
CA ILE A 63 -23.73 -6.75 0.24
C ILE A 63 -23.76 -8.17 -0.32
N SER A 64 -22.83 -8.51 -1.21
CA SER A 64 -22.71 -9.86 -1.74
C SER A 64 -22.73 -10.86 -0.58
N SER A 65 -23.75 -11.71 -0.54
CA SER A 65 -23.94 -12.74 0.48
C SER A 65 -22.97 -13.92 0.33
N ASP A 66 -22.05 -13.84 -0.64
CA ASP A 66 -21.02 -14.83 -0.87
C ASP A 66 -19.98 -14.81 0.27
N ALA A 67 -20.02 -15.88 1.08
CA ALA A 67 -19.09 -16.08 2.16
C ALA A 67 -17.63 -16.20 1.68
N SER A 68 -17.40 -16.74 0.48
CA SER A 68 -16.06 -16.89 -0.09
C SER A 68 -15.41 -15.53 -0.32
N LEU A 69 -16.12 -14.61 -0.96
CA LEU A 69 -15.64 -13.24 -1.20
C LEU A 69 -15.28 -12.54 0.11
N ARG A 70 -16.16 -12.62 1.12
CA ARG A 70 -15.91 -12.02 2.44
C ARG A 70 -14.64 -12.56 3.07
N TRP A 71 -14.45 -13.88 3.07
CA TRP A 71 -13.26 -14.51 3.63
C TRP A 71 -11.98 -14.08 2.91
N VAL A 72 -11.98 -14.07 1.58
CA VAL A 72 -10.81 -13.67 0.78
C VAL A 72 -10.44 -12.22 1.05
N LEU A 73 -11.41 -11.31 1.08
CA LEU A 73 -11.20 -9.89 1.38
C LEU A 73 -10.69 -9.67 2.81
N SER A 74 -11.30 -10.31 3.80
CA SER A 74 -10.87 -10.21 5.20
C SER A 74 -9.46 -10.77 5.41
N LEU A 75 -9.14 -11.91 4.80
CA LEU A 75 -7.82 -12.52 4.92
C LEU A 75 -6.73 -11.66 4.27
N ASN A 76 -7.01 -11.08 3.09
CA ASN A 76 -6.09 -10.15 2.44
C ASN A 76 -5.87 -8.88 3.26
N ALA A 77 -6.95 -8.27 3.76
CA ALA A 77 -6.85 -7.08 4.60
C ALA A 77 -6.03 -7.37 5.88
N LEU A 78 -6.29 -8.50 6.53
CA LEU A 78 -5.54 -8.92 7.71
C LEU A 78 -4.07 -9.18 7.39
N ALA A 79 -3.77 -9.89 6.29
CA ALA A 79 -2.40 -10.13 5.86
C ALA A 79 -1.63 -8.83 5.61
N LEU A 80 -2.24 -7.85 4.93
CA LEU A 80 -1.62 -6.55 4.70
C LEU A 80 -1.31 -5.80 6.01
N LEU A 81 -2.20 -5.88 7.00
CA LEU A 81 -1.98 -5.26 8.31
C LEU A 81 -0.86 -5.98 9.09
N VAL A 82 -0.91 -7.31 9.15
CA VAL A 82 0.09 -8.12 9.85
C VAL A 82 1.47 -7.91 9.25
N LEU A 83 1.59 -7.97 7.92
CA LEU A 83 2.85 -7.74 7.23
C LEU A 83 3.33 -6.28 7.36
N GLY A 84 2.40 -5.32 7.40
CA GLY A 84 2.72 -3.91 7.67
C GLY A 84 3.33 -3.71 9.05
N VAL A 85 2.78 -4.36 10.08
CA VAL A 85 3.31 -4.31 11.46
C VAL A 85 4.62 -5.08 11.58
N LEU A 86 4.72 -6.24 10.95
CA LEU A 86 5.89 -7.14 11.00
C LEU A 86 6.89 -6.90 9.85
N TRP A 87 7.00 -5.66 9.36
CA TRP A 87 7.87 -5.33 8.23
C TRP A 87 9.37 -5.60 8.50
N GLY A 88 9.82 -5.39 9.75
CA GLY A 88 11.21 -5.60 10.16
C GLY A 88 11.65 -7.07 10.03
N PRO A 89 10.99 -8.02 10.73
CA PRO A 89 11.27 -9.43 10.56
C PRO A 89 11.14 -9.89 9.10
N LEU A 90 10.14 -9.41 8.36
CA LEU A 90 9.99 -9.77 6.95
C LEU A 90 11.23 -9.41 6.12
N LEU A 91 11.79 -8.21 6.34
CA LEU A 91 13.01 -7.77 5.65
C LEU A 91 14.22 -8.63 6.01
N ASP A 92 14.38 -9.00 7.27
CA ASP A 92 15.47 -9.87 7.72
C ASP A 92 15.44 -11.24 7.03
N TRP A 93 14.24 -11.80 6.85
CA TRP A 93 14.05 -13.08 6.16
C TRP A 93 14.38 -12.96 4.67
N CYS A 94 13.97 -11.87 4.03
CA CYS A 94 14.36 -11.58 2.64
C CYS A 94 15.89 -11.49 2.51
N MET A 95 16.55 -10.73 3.37
CA MET A 95 18.01 -10.56 3.33
C MET A 95 18.75 -11.89 3.51
N ARG A 96 18.30 -12.76 4.43
CA ARG A 96 18.89 -14.09 4.61
C ARG A 96 18.73 -15.00 3.38
N ALA A 97 17.64 -14.87 2.64
CA ALA A 97 17.40 -15.66 1.44
C ALA A 97 18.27 -15.22 0.25
N PHE A 98 18.63 -13.93 0.17
CA PHE A 98 19.47 -13.39 -0.92
C PHE A 98 20.97 -13.39 -0.61
N VAL A 99 21.35 -13.50 0.66
CA VAL A 99 22.76 -13.59 1.10
C VAL A 99 23.24 -15.05 1.21
N GLY A 100 22.34 -16.03 1.00
CA GLY A 100 22.65 -17.47 0.92
C GLY A 100 23.05 -17.92 -0.48
#